data_AF-A0A520R4L7-F1
#
_entry.id   AF-A0A520R4L7-F1
#
_cell.length_a   1.000
_cell.length_b   1.000
_cell.length_c   1.000
_cell.angle_alpha   90.00
_cell.angle_beta   90.00
_cell.angle_gamma   90.00
#
_symmetry.space_group_name_H-M   'P 1'
#
loop_
_entity.id
_entity.type
_entity.pdbx_description
1 polymer ?
#
loop_
_entity_poly.entity_id
_entity_poly.type
_entity_poly.pdbx_seq_one_letter_code
_entity_poly.pdbx_strand_id
1 'polypeptide(L)'
;MDALLLLLRWMHILGVVVLVGGLCFSRFALLPALADTEEDSREKLQERIRRKWLPWVIIAITFLLVSGLTNFLLFNSTVKSQGWGDGEWMKQTSYHAIFGVKFLLALVVFYFASGLVGRGSGTAWIRSDRARWLGVTLGLAVAIIMLSGWLRNLHTGPNQSSGSELGVALSAESVPNDAAEPDRYQGPEAGSAFREQVTTDVPDESTEATGLNK
;
A
#
# COMPACT_ATOMS: atom_id res chain seq x y z
N MET A 1 3.78 0.56 16.36
CA MET A 1 2.99 -0.43 15.58
C MET A 1 3.45 -1.80 16.02
N ASP A 2 2.58 -2.59 16.64
CA ASP A 2 2.94 -3.95 17.07
C ASP A 2 3.42 -4.78 15.87
N ALA A 3 4.58 -5.42 16.00
CA ALA A 3 5.18 -6.23 14.93
C ALA A 3 4.22 -7.28 14.37
N LEU A 4 3.34 -7.80 15.22
CA LEU A 4 2.26 -8.73 14.85
C LEU A 4 1.29 -8.13 13.83
N LEU A 5 0.82 -6.89 14.05
CA LEU A 5 -0.12 -6.22 13.14
C LEU A 5 0.51 -5.96 11.76
N LEU A 6 1.80 -5.62 11.75
CA LEU A 6 2.55 -5.45 10.50
C LEU A 6 2.69 -6.78 9.75
N LEU A 7 3.04 -7.85 10.45
CA LEU A 7 3.15 -9.19 9.87
C LEU A 7 1.83 -9.66 9.26
N LEU A 8 0.72 -9.53 10.00
CA LEU A 8 -0.61 -9.90 9.51
C LEU A 8 -0.98 -9.12 8.25
N ARG A 9 -0.63 -7.83 8.19
CA ARG A 9 -0.85 -6.99 7.01
C ARG A 9 -0.02 -7.48 5.82
N TRP A 10 1.25 -7.83 6.01
CA TRP A 10 2.08 -8.39 4.93
C TRP A 10 1.54 -9.72 4.45
N MET A 11 1.20 -10.64 5.34
CA MET A 11 0.59 -11.92 4.98
C MET A 11 -0.69 -11.72 4.16
N HIS A 12 -1.55 -10.78 4.58
CA HIS A 12 -2.79 -10.48 3.85
C HIS A 12 -2.49 -9.95 2.44
N ILE A 13 -1.62 -8.95 2.31
CA ILE A 13 -1.28 -8.34 1.02
C ILE A 13 -0.65 -9.38 0.09
N LEU A 14 0.30 -10.18 0.59
CA LEU A 14 0.94 -11.24 -0.21
C LEU A 14 -0.08 -12.27 -0.69
N GLY A 15 -1.03 -12.67 0.17
CA GLY A 15 -2.12 -13.57 -0.21
C GLY A 15 -2.99 -13.00 -1.33
N VAL A 16 -3.38 -11.71 -1.24
CA VAL A 16 -4.17 -11.04 -2.28
C VAL A 16 -3.38 -10.97 -3.59
N VAL A 17 -2.11 -10.54 -3.54
CA VAL A 17 -1.26 -10.39 -4.72
C VAL A 17 -1.11 -11.72 -5.46
N VAL A 18 -0.84 -12.81 -4.74
CA VAL A 18 -0.69 -14.15 -5.36
C VAL A 18 -2.00 -14.62 -5.99
N LEU A 19 -3.14 -14.51 -5.30
CA LEU A 19 -4.41 -14.97 -5.85
C LEU A 19 -4.91 -14.12 -7.01
N VAL A 20 -5.00 -12.80 -6.81
CA VAL A 20 -5.54 -11.89 -7.82
C VAL A 20 -4.60 -11.78 -9.00
N GLY A 21 -3.29 -11.73 -8.76
CA GLY A 21 -2.28 -11.78 -9.82
C GLY A 21 -2.36 -13.08 -10.63
N GLY A 22 -2.51 -14.23 -9.95
CA GLY A 22 -2.71 -15.52 -10.61
C GLY A 22 -4.01 -15.60 -11.42
N LEU A 23 -5.11 -15.02 -10.94
CA LEU A 23 -6.38 -14.93 -11.69
C LEU A 23 -6.23 -14.04 -12.93
N CYS A 24 -5.60 -12.87 -12.80
CA CYS A 24 -5.31 -11.97 -13.92
C CYS A 24 -4.44 -12.67 -14.97
N PHE A 25 -3.33 -13.27 -14.56
CA PHE A 25 -2.44 -14.02 -15.46
C PHE A 25 -3.20 -15.14 -16.16
N SER A 26 -4.01 -15.91 -15.43
CA SER A 26 -4.79 -17.01 -15.99
C SER A 26 -5.79 -16.53 -17.04
N ARG A 27 -6.45 -15.39 -16.78
CA ARG A 27 -7.52 -14.86 -17.63
C ARG A 27 -7.01 -14.16 -18.89
N PHE A 28 -5.91 -13.44 -18.80
CA PHE A 28 -5.43 -12.55 -19.87
C PHE A 28 -4.19 -13.05 -20.59
N ALA A 29 -3.38 -13.92 -19.98
CA ALA A 29 -2.19 -14.47 -20.61
C ALA A 29 -2.34 -15.97 -20.89
N LEU A 30 -2.63 -16.78 -19.86
CA LEU A 30 -2.63 -18.23 -19.99
C LEU A 30 -3.75 -18.75 -20.90
N LEU A 31 -5.01 -18.34 -20.66
CA LEU A 31 -6.14 -18.81 -21.46
C LEU A 31 -6.00 -18.41 -22.95
N PRO A 32 -5.68 -17.14 -23.29
CA PRO A 32 -5.48 -16.77 -24.69
C PRO A 32 -4.31 -17.50 -25.35
N ALA A 33 -3.18 -17.67 -24.66
CA ALA A 33 -2.02 -18.38 -25.21
C ALA A 33 -2.29 -19.87 -25.52
N LEU A 34 -3.29 -20.47 -24.87
CA LEU A 34 -3.68 -21.87 -25.09
C LEU A 34 -4.73 -22.05 -26.19
N ALA A 35 -5.34 -20.97 -26.68
CA ALA A 35 -6.45 -21.03 -27.63
C ALA A 35 -6.07 -21.72 -28.95
N ASP A 36 -4.83 -21.53 -29.41
CA ASP A 36 -4.32 -22.06 -30.69
C ASP A 36 -3.61 -23.41 -30.55
N THR A 37 -3.55 -23.97 -29.33
CA THR A 37 -2.87 -25.26 -29.06
C THR A 37 -3.84 -26.42 -29.23
N GLU A 38 -3.37 -27.55 -29.77
CA GLU A 38 -4.13 -28.82 -29.83
C GLU A 38 -4.67 -29.24 -28.44
N GLU A 39 -5.89 -29.79 -28.41
CA GLU A 39 -6.64 -30.04 -27.16
C GLU A 39 -5.91 -31.00 -26.19
N ASP A 40 -5.33 -32.10 -26.67
CA ASP A 40 -4.63 -33.06 -25.80
C ASP A 40 -3.34 -32.44 -25.20
N SER A 41 -2.61 -31.65 -25.98
CA SER A 41 -1.44 -30.90 -25.50
C SER A 41 -1.83 -29.82 -24.50
N ARG A 42 -2.95 -29.13 -24.75
CA ARG A 42 -3.53 -28.10 -23.89
C ARG A 42 -3.93 -28.67 -22.53
N GLU A 43 -4.65 -29.79 -22.50
CA GLU A 43 -5.08 -30.44 -21.25
C GLU A 43 -3.89 -30.89 -20.40
N LYS A 44 -2.90 -31.55 -21.02
CA LYS A 44 -1.66 -31.99 -20.34
C LYS A 44 -0.88 -30.82 -19.75
N LEU A 45 -0.78 -29.70 -20.46
CA LEU A 45 -0.10 -28.51 -19.98
C LEU A 45 -0.87 -27.85 -18.82
N GLN A 46 -2.18 -27.68 -18.96
CA GLN A 46 -3.03 -27.15 -17.90
C GLN A 46 -2.98 -28.01 -16.64
N GLU A 47 -2.94 -29.33 -16.77
CA GLU A 47 -2.76 -30.27 -15.65
C GLU A 47 -1.46 -30.02 -14.89
N ARG A 48 -0.34 -29.90 -15.63
CA ARG A 48 0.99 -29.67 -15.04
C ARG A 48 1.06 -28.33 -14.33
N ILE A 49 0.54 -27.27 -14.95
CA ILE A 49 0.48 -25.93 -14.35
C ILE A 49 -0.36 -25.98 -13.08
N ARG A 50 -1.56 -26.57 -13.15
CA ARG A 50 -2.47 -26.67 -12.02
C ARG A 50 -1.85 -27.40 -10.83
N ARG A 51 -1.16 -28.52 -11.07
CA ARG A 51 -0.49 -29.29 -10.00
C ARG A 51 0.58 -28.46 -9.28
N LYS A 52 1.31 -27.61 -10.00
CA LYS A 52 2.30 -26.70 -9.42
C LYS A 52 1.66 -25.47 -8.76
N TRP A 53 0.53 -25.02 -9.27
CA TRP A 53 -0.17 -23.82 -8.80
C TRP A 53 -1.04 -24.07 -7.56
N LEU A 54 -1.62 -25.27 -7.42
CA LEU A 54 -2.52 -25.63 -6.32
C LEU A 54 -1.96 -25.32 -4.92
N PRO A 55 -0.70 -25.68 -4.56
CA PRO A 55 -0.15 -25.35 -3.26
C PRO A 55 -0.09 -23.84 -3.00
N TRP A 56 0.25 -23.04 -4.01
CA TRP A 56 0.28 -21.58 -3.90
C TRP A 56 -1.10 -20.98 -3.64
N VAL A 57 -2.13 -21.51 -4.29
CA VAL A 57 -3.52 -21.12 -4.05
C VAL A 57 -3.94 -21.43 -2.61
N ILE A 58 -3.63 -22.65 -2.13
CA ILE A 58 -3.96 -23.06 -0.76
C ILE A 58 -3.23 -22.18 0.27
N ILE A 59 -1.93 -21.91 0.07
CA ILE A 59 -1.13 -21.05 0.96
C ILE A 59 -1.71 -19.63 0.97
N ALA A 60 -2.00 -19.06 -0.20
CA ALA A 60 -2.52 -17.70 -0.29
C ALA A 60 -3.91 -17.57 0.35
N ILE A 61 -4.82 -18.51 0.12
CA ILE A 61 -6.14 -18.55 0.79
C ILE A 61 -5.96 -18.68 2.31
N THR A 62 -5.07 -19.58 2.75
CA THR A 62 -4.77 -19.75 4.19
C THR A 62 -4.26 -18.46 4.80
N PHE A 63 -3.32 -17.77 4.14
CA PHE A 63 -2.81 -16.48 4.60
C PHE A 63 -3.91 -15.44 4.71
N LEU A 64 -4.83 -15.37 3.74
CA LEU A 64 -5.95 -14.43 3.78
C LEU A 64 -6.95 -14.73 4.88
N LEU A 65 -7.26 -16.01 5.09
CA LEU A 65 -8.17 -16.45 6.15
C LEU A 65 -7.57 -16.18 7.53
N VAL A 66 -6.33 -16.60 7.79
CA VAL A 66 -5.65 -16.41 9.08
C VAL A 66 -5.46 -14.93 9.37
N SER A 67 -4.92 -14.16 8.41
CA SER A 67 -4.70 -12.73 8.62
C SER A 67 -6.02 -11.95 8.77
N GLY A 68 -7.02 -12.26 7.96
CA GLY A 68 -8.32 -11.61 8.00
C GLY A 68 -9.08 -11.90 9.30
N LEU A 69 -9.07 -13.17 9.75
CA LEU A 69 -9.73 -13.58 10.97
C LEU A 69 -9.05 -13.00 12.21
N THR A 70 -7.72 -13.08 12.31
CA THR A 70 -6.99 -12.51 13.44
C THR A 70 -7.19 -11.00 13.52
N ASN A 71 -7.16 -10.29 12.40
CA ASN A 71 -7.40 -8.84 12.38
C ASN A 71 -8.84 -8.49 12.81
N PHE A 72 -9.83 -9.29 12.41
CA PHE A 72 -11.21 -9.14 12.87
C PHE A 72 -11.36 -9.34 14.37
N LEU A 73 -10.76 -10.39 14.92
CA LEU A 73 -10.83 -10.70 16.36
C LEU A 73 -10.13 -9.62 17.21
N LEU A 74 -8.95 -9.16 16.78
CA LEU A 74 -8.22 -8.09 17.46
C LEU A 74 -9.00 -6.77 17.43
N PHE A 75 -9.55 -6.41 16.26
CA PHE A 75 -10.36 -5.20 16.14
C PHE A 75 -11.60 -5.25 17.05
N ASN A 76 -12.33 -6.38 17.04
CA ASN A 76 -13.50 -6.55 17.90
C ASN A 76 -13.16 -6.54 19.40
N SER A 77 -12.01 -7.10 19.80
CA SER A 77 -11.56 -7.07 21.19
C SER A 77 -11.15 -5.66 21.64
N THR A 78 -10.47 -4.88 20.78
CA THR A 78 -10.12 -3.48 21.05
C THR A 78 -11.36 -2.60 21.20
N VAL A 79 -12.36 -2.77 20.34
CA VAL A 79 -13.63 -2.02 20.45
C VAL A 79 -14.32 -2.34 21.78
N LYS A 80 -14.37 -3.62 22.15
CA LYS A 80 -14.99 -4.05 23.41
C LYS A 80 -14.23 -3.52 24.63
N SER A 81 -12.90 -3.47 24.59
CA SER A 81 -12.08 -3.04 25.74
C SER A 81 -11.99 -1.53 25.91
N GLN A 82 -11.99 -0.77 24.81
CA GLN A 82 -11.87 0.69 24.85
C GLN A 82 -13.21 1.41 25.01
N GLY A 83 -14.33 0.69 25.09
CA GLY A 83 -15.65 1.28 25.34
C GLY A 83 -16.03 2.34 24.31
N TRP A 84 -15.68 2.12 23.03
CA TRP A 84 -16.02 3.02 21.92
C TRP A 84 -17.56 3.08 21.77
N GLY A 85 -18.15 3.97 22.59
CA GLY A 85 -19.56 4.34 22.77
C GLY A 85 -20.58 3.28 22.44
N ASP A 86 -21.05 2.48 23.42
CA ASP A 86 -22.24 1.59 23.38
C ASP A 86 -22.56 0.81 22.08
N GLY A 87 -21.62 0.69 21.14
CA GLY A 87 -21.87 0.24 19.77
C GLY A 87 -22.58 1.25 18.84
N GLU A 88 -22.76 2.51 19.27
CA GLU A 88 -23.52 3.55 18.56
C GLU A 88 -22.81 4.00 17.27
N TRP A 89 -21.50 4.26 17.32
CA TRP A 89 -20.67 4.58 16.15
C TRP A 89 -20.66 3.45 15.09
N MET A 90 -20.64 2.20 15.56
CA MET A 90 -20.71 1.02 14.69
C MET A 90 -22.07 0.84 14.02
N LYS A 91 -23.16 1.13 14.76
CA LYS A 91 -24.52 1.14 14.21
C LYS A 91 -24.67 2.25 13.18
N GLN A 92 -24.16 3.46 13.45
CA GLN A 92 -24.23 4.60 12.53
C GLN A 92 -23.45 4.36 11.24
N THR A 93 -22.26 3.74 11.31
CA THR A 93 -21.44 3.47 10.11
C THR A 93 -21.81 2.16 9.39
N SER A 94 -22.69 1.33 9.96
CA SER A 94 -22.98 -0.03 9.45
C SER A 94 -21.72 -0.87 9.18
N TYR A 95 -20.63 -0.58 9.90
CA TYR A 95 -19.29 -1.08 9.58
C TYR A 95 -19.22 -2.62 9.62
N HIS A 96 -19.85 -3.21 10.63
CA HIS A 96 -19.94 -4.66 10.81
C HIS A 96 -20.66 -5.35 9.64
N ALA A 97 -21.73 -4.74 9.13
CA ALA A 97 -22.48 -5.30 8.01
C ALA A 97 -21.64 -5.27 6.72
N ILE A 98 -20.98 -4.14 6.42
CA ILE A 98 -20.16 -4.00 5.21
C ILE A 98 -18.93 -4.92 5.30
N PHE A 99 -18.30 -5.04 6.48
CA PHE A 99 -17.22 -6.00 6.71
C PHE A 99 -17.70 -7.45 6.52
N GLY A 100 -18.87 -7.80 7.07
CA GLY A 100 -19.47 -9.12 6.91
C GLY A 100 -19.76 -9.46 5.44
N VAL A 101 -20.29 -8.51 4.67
CA VAL A 101 -20.49 -8.65 3.22
C VAL A 101 -19.16 -8.88 2.50
N LYS A 102 -18.13 -8.10 2.82
CA LYS A 102 -16.78 -8.30 2.26
C LYS A 102 -16.24 -9.70 2.57
N PHE A 103 -16.40 -10.15 3.81
CA PHE A 103 -15.93 -11.47 4.22
C PHE A 103 -16.67 -12.59 3.48
N LEU A 104 -17.99 -12.49 3.35
CA LEU A 104 -18.79 -13.46 2.61
C LEU A 104 -18.42 -13.50 1.12
N LEU A 105 -18.22 -12.32 0.50
CA LEU A 105 -17.72 -12.24 -0.88
C LEU A 105 -16.34 -12.89 -1.03
N ALA A 106 -15.45 -12.69 -0.06
CA ALA A 106 -14.12 -13.34 -0.08
C ALA A 106 -14.24 -14.86 -0.03
N LEU A 107 -15.15 -15.42 0.78
CA LEU A 107 -15.41 -16.86 0.81
C LEU A 107 -15.91 -17.38 -0.54
N VAL A 108 -16.80 -16.63 -1.21
CA VAL A 108 -17.27 -16.97 -2.57
C VAL A 108 -16.11 -16.97 -3.58
N VAL A 109 -15.23 -15.97 -3.51
CA VAL A 109 -14.03 -15.91 -4.35
C VAL A 109 -13.10 -17.09 -4.07
N PHE A 110 -12.86 -17.45 -2.81
CA PHE A 110 -12.02 -18.59 -2.46
C PHE A 110 -12.63 -19.92 -2.91
N TYR A 111 -13.95 -20.07 -2.83
CA TYR A 111 -14.65 -21.22 -3.34
C TYR A 111 -14.44 -21.37 -4.86
N PHE A 112 -14.66 -20.31 -5.65
CA PHE A 112 -14.46 -20.37 -7.09
C PHE A 112 -12.98 -20.52 -7.50
N ALA A 113 -12.07 -19.82 -6.83
CA ALA A 113 -10.63 -19.99 -7.04
C ALA A 113 -10.18 -21.44 -6.78
N SER A 114 -10.70 -22.05 -5.70
CA SER A 114 -10.45 -23.46 -5.39
C SER A 114 -11.10 -24.39 -6.43
N GLY A 115 -12.30 -24.08 -6.90
CA GLY A 115 -12.99 -24.85 -7.94
C GLY A 115 -12.25 -24.83 -9.30
N LEU A 116 -11.67 -23.69 -9.67
CA LEU A 116 -10.89 -23.49 -10.91
C LEU A 116 -9.61 -24.33 -10.93
N VAL A 117 -9.00 -24.54 -9.76
CA VAL A 117 -7.70 -25.24 -9.59
C VAL A 117 -7.89 -26.66 -9.04
N GLY A 118 -9.07 -27.00 -8.55
CA GLY A 118 -9.42 -28.30 -7.99
C GLY A 118 -9.64 -29.40 -9.04
N ARG A 119 -9.93 -30.61 -8.53
CA ARG A 119 -10.18 -31.82 -9.34
C ARG A 119 -11.57 -32.41 -9.13
N GLY A 120 -12.30 -31.95 -8.11
CA GLY A 120 -13.57 -32.53 -7.69
C GLY A 120 -14.62 -32.49 -8.80
N SER A 121 -15.47 -33.52 -8.84
CA SER A 121 -16.62 -33.60 -9.75
C SER A 121 -17.64 -32.50 -9.46
N GLY A 122 -17.86 -32.17 -8.18
CA GLY A 122 -18.79 -31.12 -7.76
C GLY A 122 -18.46 -29.70 -8.25
N THR A 123 -17.22 -29.45 -8.67
CA THR A 123 -16.77 -28.18 -9.25
C THR A 123 -16.35 -28.31 -10.72
N ALA A 124 -16.70 -29.42 -11.39
CA ALA A 124 -16.36 -29.64 -12.80
C ALA A 124 -17.01 -28.59 -13.72
N TRP A 125 -18.23 -28.14 -13.40
CA TRP A 125 -18.95 -27.10 -14.14
C TRP A 125 -18.25 -25.73 -14.15
N ILE A 126 -17.43 -25.43 -13.13
CA ILE A 126 -16.60 -24.22 -13.11
C ILE A 126 -15.49 -24.33 -14.18
N ARG A 127 -15.01 -25.56 -14.41
CA ARG A 127 -13.90 -25.88 -15.32
C ARG A 127 -14.33 -26.19 -16.74
N SER A 128 -15.61 -26.42 -17.01
CA SER A 128 -16.12 -26.49 -18.39
C SER A 128 -16.13 -25.10 -19.03
N ASP A 129 -16.49 -24.06 -18.28
CA ASP A 129 -16.51 -22.67 -18.75
C ASP A 129 -15.47 -21.79 -18.04
N ARG A 130 -14.20 -22.23 -18.05
CA ARG A 130 -13.11 -21.57 -17.29
C ARG A 130 -13.02 -20.08 -17.54
N ALA A 131 -13.15 -19.64 -18.78
CA ALA A 131 -13.01 -18.22 -19.14
C ALA A 131 -14.06 -17.34 -18.44
N ARG A 132 -15.30 -17.81 -18.39
CA ARG A 132 -16.41 -17.13 -17.71
C ARG A 132 -16.18 -17.09 -16.21
N TRP A 133 -15.89 -18.23 -15.60
CA TRP A 133 -15.72 -18.32 -14.14
C TRP A 133 -14.46 -17.63 -13.63
N LEU A 134 -13.38 -17.62 -14.42
CA LEU A 134 -12.22 -16.78 -14.15
C LEU A 134 -12.59 -15.29 -14.17
N GLY A 135 -13.35 -14.85 -15.18
CA GLY A 135 -13.82 -13.47 -15.28
C GLY A 135 -14.70 -13.06 -14.09
N VAL A 136 -15.67 -13.90 -13.73
CA VAL A 136 -16.54 -13.69 -12.56
C VAL A 136 -15.72 -13.61 -11.27
N THR A 137 -14.86 -14.61 -11.02
CA THR A 137 -14.03 -14.66 -9.80
C THR A 137 -13.12 -13.43 -9.70
N LEU A 138 -12.50 -13.03 -10.82
CA LEU A 138 -11.65 -11.85 -10.88
C LEU A 138 -12.45 -10.57 -10.63
N GLY A 139 -13.63 -10.44 -11.24
CA GLY A 139 -14.52 -9.30 -11.01
C GLY A 139 -14.94 -9.16 -9.55
N LEU A 140 -15.31 -10.27 -8.89
CA LEU A 140 -15.61 -10.27 -7.46
C LEU A 140 -14.38 -9.88 -6.61
N ALA A 141 -13.20 -10.40 -6.94
CA ALA A 141 -11.97 -10.05 -6.23
C ALA A 141 -11.64 -8.54 -6.35
N VAL A 142 -11.81 -7.96 -7.54
CA VAL A 142 -11.64 -6.51 -7.76
C VAL A 142 -12.67 -5.72 -6.96
N ALA A 143 -13.95 -6.14 -6.96
CA ALA A 143 -14.99 -5.49 -6.17
C ALA A 143 -14.65 -5.48 -4.67
N ILE A 144 -14.11 -6.60 -4.14
CA ILE A 144 -13.63 -6.69 -2.74
C ILE A 144 -12.49 -5.70 -2.47
N ILE A 145 -11.55 -5.54 -3.41
CA ILE A 145 -10.44 -4.58 -3.28
C ILE A 145 -10.97 -3.14 -3.25
N MET A 146 -11.89 -2.80 -4.16
CA MET A 146 -12.53 -1.47 -4.18
C MET A 146 -13.30 -1.19 -2.90
N LEU A 147 -14.09 -2.17 -2.42
CA LEU A 147 -14.81 -2.09 -1.15
C LEU A 147 -13.85 -1.92 0.04
N SER A 148 -12.69 -2.59 -0.01
CA SER A 148 -11.64 -2.45 1.02
C SER A 148 -11.01 -1.06 1.04
N GLY A 149 -10.79 -0.47 -0.14
CA GLY A 149 -10.29 0.89 -0.28
C GLY A 149 -11.29 1.92 0.24
N TRP A 150 -12.57 1.76 -0.10
CA TRP A 150 -13.64 2.61 0.42
C TRP A 150 -13.75 2.50 1.94
N LEU A 151 -13.83 1.29 2.50
CA LEU A 151 -13.89 1.10 3.95
C LEU A 151 -12.70 1.74 4.68
N ARG A 152 -11.50 1.71 4.08
CA ARG A 152 -10.33 2.38 4.66
C ARG A 152 -10.52 3.90 4.75
N ASN A 153 -11.05 4.54 3.71
CA ASN A 153 -11.32 5.97 3.70
C ASN A 153 -12.36 6.39 4.76
N LEU A 154 -13.27 5.49 5.15
CA LEU A 154 -14.24 5.77 6.22
C LEU A 154 -13.62 5.73 7.64
N HIS A 155 -12.50 5.02 7.84
CA HIS A 155 -11.83 4.96 9.15
C HIS A 155 -10.75 6.00 9.36
N THR A 156 -10.09 6.42 8.28
CA THR A 156 -9.25 7.60 8.34
C THR A 156 -10.18 8.80 8.33
N GLY A 157 -10.58 9.29 9.51
CA GLY A 157 -11.16 10.63 9.63
C GLY A 157 -10.25 11.68 8.95
N PRO A 158 -10.69 12.96 8.82
CA PRO A 158 -9.84 14.01 8.28
C PRO A 158 -8.45 13.89 8.89
N ASN A 159 -7.39 13.89 8.07
CA ASN A 159 -6.02 13.88 8.56
C ASN A 159 -5.99 14.87 9.71
N GLN A 160 -5.82 14.39 10.95
CA GLN A 160 -5.54 15.31 12.03
C GLN A 160 -4.22 15.91 11.60
N SER A 161 -4.27 17.14 11.08
CA SER A 161 -3.08 17.96 10.84
C SER A 161 -2.31 17.82 12.13
N SER A 162 -1.21 17.08 12.11
CA SER A 162 -0.44 16.71 13.29
C SER A 162 -0.36 17.97 14.13
N GLY A 163 -1.17 18.02 15.19
CA GLY A 163 -1.35 19.25 15.93
C GLY A 163 0.00 19.50 16.55
N SER A 164 0.73 20.48 16.01
CA SER A 164 1.94 21.19 16.48
C SER A 164 2.98 20.50 17.39
N GLU A 165 2.89 19.21 17.68
CA GLU A 165 3.54 18.57 18.85
C GLU A 165 4.52 17.47 18.44
N LEU A 166 4.62 17.13 17.14
CA LEU A 166 5.64 16.20 16.61
C LEU A 166 6.50 16.79 15.48
N GLY A 167 6.43 18.11 15.31
CA GLY A 167 7.46 18.89 14.64
C GLY A 167 7.96 19.91 15.63
N VAL A 168 9.24 20.30 15.57
CA VAL A 168 9.69 21.52 16.22
C VAL A 168 8.78 22.64 15.71
N ALA A 169 7.88 23.12 16.55
CA ALA A 169 7.20 24.36 16.29
C ALA A 169 8.32 25.41 16.18
N LEU A 170 8.58 25.90 14.97
CA LEU A 170 9.13 27.23 14.84
C LEU A 170 8.02 28.12 15.37
N SER A 171 8.01 28.32 16.69
CA SER A 171 7.20 29.36 17.29
C SER A 171 7.59 30.61 16.52
N ALA A 172 6.66 31.13 15.73
CA ALA A 172 6.63 32.54 15.40
C ALA A 172 6.28 33.29 16.70
N GLU A 173 7.06 33.05 17.74
CA GLU A 173 7.18 33.97 18.85
C GLU A 173 7.96 35.11 18.21
N SER A 174 7.21 36.07 17.67
CA SER A 174 7.73 37.42 17.53
C SER A 174 8.16 37.81 18.94
N VAL A 175 9.44 37.59 19.26
CA VAL A 175 10.11 38.32 20.31
C VAL A 175 9.67 39.76 20.11
N PRO A 176 9.03 40.41 21.10
CA PRO A 176 8.64 41.79 20.98
C PRO A 176 9.88 42.52 20.49
N ASN A 177 9.78 43.12 19.30
CA ASN A 177 10.88 43.89 18.75
C ASN A 177 11.17 44.96 19.80
N ASP A 178 12.24 44.80 20.58
CA ASP A 178 12.74 45.86 21.42
C ASP A 178 13.02 46.98 20.41
N ALA A 179 12.17 48.00 20.41
CA ALA A 179 12.10 49.03 19.37
C ALA A 179 13.36 49.92 19.29
N ALA A 180 14.44 49.49 19.93
CA ALA A 180 15.75 50.11 19.98
C ALA A 180 16.83 49.34 19.20
N GLU A 181 16.62 48.09 18.77
CA GLU A 181 17.58 47.44 17.85
C GLU A 181 17.08 47.52 16.39
N PRO A 182 17.74 48.31 15.53
CA PRO A 182 17.44 48.29 14.10
C PRO A 182 17.75 46.91 13.53
N ASP A 183 16.86 46.43 12.67
CA ASP A 183 16.95 45.13 11.98
C ASP A 183 18.38 44.89 11.46
N ARG A 184 19.05 43.89 12.04
CA ARG A 184 20.47 43.56 11.79
C ARG A 184 20.78 43.33 10.31
N TYR A 185 19.74 43.05 9.51
CA TYR A 185 19.84 42.80 8.08
C TYR A 185 19.63 44.05 7.19
N GLN A 186 19.33 45.21 7.79
CA GLN A 186 19.09 46.46 7.06
C GLN A 186 20.23 47.48 7.18
N GLY A 187 21.28 47.17 7.94
CA GLY A 187 22.47 48.02 8.03
C GLY A 187 23.38 47.92 6.79
N PRO A 188 24.17 48.96 6.47
CA PRO A 188 25.11 48.96 5.34
C PRO A 188 26.23 47.91 5.47
N GLU A 189 26.39 47.31 6.66
CA GLU A 189 27.32 46.21 6.93
C GLU A 189 26.72 44.82 6.70
N ALA A 190 25.41 44.72 6.39
CA ALA A 190 24.78 43.44 6.09
C ALA A 190 25.40 42.82 4.81
N GLY A 191 26.13 41.71 5.00
CA GLY A 191 26.84 41.01 3.92
C GLY A 191 28.26 41.52 3.61
N SER A 192 28.82 42.42 4.43
CA SER A 192 30.22 42.89 4.27
C SER A 192 31.26 41.77 4.35
N ALA A 193 31.03 40.76 5.20
CA ALA A 193 31.91 39.60 5.37
C ALA A 193 32.09 38.75 4.09
N PHE A 194 31.13 38.79 3.16
CA PHE A 194 31.25 38.13 1.85
C PHE A 194 31.85 39.05 0.78
N ARG A 195 31.87 40.38 1.02
CA ARG A 195 32.43 41.37 0.08
C ARG A 195 33.96 41.44 0.19
N GLU A 196 34.52 41.27 1.38
CA GLU A 196 35.98 41.27 1.60
C GLU A 196 36.69 40.04 1.00
N GLN A 197 36.02 38.89 0.88
CA GLN A 197 36.65 37.67 0.32
C GLN A 197 36.84 37.72 -1.20
N VAL A 198 36.14 38.61 -1.92
CA VAL A 198 36.25 38.72 -3.38
C VAL A 198 37.47 39.53 -3.80
N THR A 199 38.05 40.35 -2.91
CA THR A 199 39.19 41.22 -3.23
C THR A 199 40.57 40.57 -3.04
N THR A 200 40.65 39.37 -2.46
CA THR A 200 41.95 38.76 -2.09
C THR A 200 42.49 37.74 -3.08
N ASP A 201 41.77 37.45 -4.18
CA ASP A 201 42.16 36.42 -5.15
C ASP A 201 42.20 36.94 -6.60
N VAL A 202 42.68 38.18 -6.78
CA VAL A 202 43.12 38.67 -8.09
C VAL A 202 44.65 38.48 -8.18
N PRO A 203 45.18 37.62 -9.07
CA PRO A 203 46.62 37.55 -9.27
C PRO A 203 47.11 38.86 -9.90
N ASP A 204 48.03 39.54 -9.23
CA ASP A 204 48.67 40.77 -9.73
C ASP A 204 49.67 40.42 -10.84
N GLU A 205 49.25 40.65 -12.08
CA GLU A 205 50.08 40.56 -13.28
C GLU A 205 50.80 41.90 -13.54
N SER A 206 51.62 42.37 -12.61
CA SER A 206 52.61 43.45 -12.80
C SER A 206 53.39 43.68 -11.51
N THR A 207 54.66 43.28 -11.31
CA THR A 207 55.85 43.96 -11.84
C THR A 207 57.08 43.33 -11.17
N GLU A 208 57.96 42.67 -11.93
CA GLU A 208 59.39 42.55 -11.58
C GLU A 208 60.23 43.00 -12.77
N ALA A 209 60.08 44.29 -13.09
CA ALA A 209 61.14 45.04 -13.71
C ALA A 209 61.90 45.74 -12.59
N THR A 210 63.16 45.35 -12.38
CA THR A 210 64.35 46.20 -12.22
C THR A 210 65.26 45.71 -11.09
N GLY A 211 66.21 44.83 -11.45
CA GLY A 211 67.38 44.49 -10.65
C GLY A 211 68.68 44.96 -11.32
N LEU A 212 69.19 46.09 -10.83
CA LEU A 212 70.60 46.51 -10.71
C LEU A 212 71.56 46.55 -11.93
N ASN A 213 71.95 47.79 -12.25
CA ASN A 213 73.29 48.16 -12.74
C ASN A 213 74.40 47.72 -11.77
N LYS A 214 75.31 46.85 -12.25
CA LYS A 214 76.78 47.08 -12.32
C LYS A 214 77.47 45.93 -13.03
#